data_AF-A0A565BG87-F1
#
_entry.id   AF-A0A565BG87-F1
#
_cell.length_a   1.000
_cell.length_b   1.000
_cell.length_c   1.000
_cell.angle_alpha   90.00
_cell.angle_beta   90.00
_cell.angle_gamma   90.00
#
_symmetry.space_group_name_H-M   'P 1'
#
loop_
_entity.id
_entity.type
_entity.pdbx_description
1 polymer ?
#
loop_
_entity_poly.entity_id
_entity_poly.type
_entity_poly.pdbx_seq_one_letter_code
_entity_poly.pdbx_strand_id
1 'polypeptide(L)'
;MFPKPQDKSSKPLEDQWEHWLNGFEPSSVVFCAFGTHCFLEKDQFRELCLGMELSGLPFLIAVMPPRGSSTVQEALPEGFEERVKGRGIVTGE
;
A
#
# COMPACT_ATOMS: atom_id res chain seq x y z
N MET A 1 1.12 5.94 -27.87
CA MET A 1 2.44 5.41 -27.43
C MET A 1 2.75 6.05 -26.10
N PHE A 2 2.76 5.30 -25.00
CA PHE A 2 3.20 5.85 -23.72
C PHE A 2 4.68 6.23 -23.85
N PRO A 3 5.11 7.37 -23.30
CA PRO A 3 6.53 7.72 -23.30
C PRO A 3 7.31 6.60 -22.61
N LYS A 4 8.42 6.18 -23.24
CA LYS A 4 9.36 5.28 -22.58
C LYS A 4 9.80 5.94 -21.27
N PRO A 5 9.92 5.20 -20.15
CA PRO A 5 10.46 5.75 -18.92
C PRO A 5 11.79 6.42 -19.24
N GLN A 6 11.87 7.73 -19.01
CA GLN A 6 13.12 8.44 -19.12
C GLN A 6 14.03 7.90 -18.02
N ASP A 7 15.25 7.52 -18.40
CA ASP A 7 16.34 7.20 -17.47
C ASP A 7 16.79 8.51 -16.80
N LYS A 8 15.88 9.09 -16.02
CA LYS A 8 16.17 10.21 -15.14
C LYS A 8 16.81 9.57 -13.93
N SER A 9 18.09 9.87 -13.73
CA SER A 9 18.80 9.71 -12.46
C SER A 9 17.85 10.11 -11.32
N SER A 10 17.16 9.12 -10.79
CA SER A 10 16.26 9.29 -9.66
C SER A 10 17.16 9.28 -8.44
N LYS A 11 16.88 10.17 -7.50
CA LYS A 11 17.46 10.04 -6.17
C LYS A 11 17.26 8.58 -5.71
N PRO A 12 18.26 7.99 -5.03
CA PRO A 12 18.09 6.67 -4.45
C PRO A 12 16.79 6.63 -3.66
N LEU A 13 16.04 5.53 -3.77
CA LEU A 13 14.96 5.27 -2.84
C LEU A 13 15.54 5.20 -1.43
N GLU A 14 14.73 5.54 -0.43
CA GLU A 14 15.13 5.28 0.95
C GLU A 14 15.37 3.77 1.13
N ASP A 15 16.39 3.42 1.90
CA ASP A 15 16.85 2.04 2.10
C ASP A 15 15.72 1.07 2.46
N GLN A 16 14.73 1.53 3.23
CA GLN A 16 13.56 0.73 3.61
C GLN A 16 12.72 0.27 2.40
N TRP A 17 12.49 1.16 1.44
CA TRP A 17 11.67 0.89 0.26
C TRP A 17 12.45 0.08 -0.76
N GLU A 18 13.73 0.40 -0.93
CA GLU A 18 14.63 -0.38 -1.76
C GLU A 18 14.73 -1.83 -1.25
N HIS A 19 14.97 -2.01 0.05
CA HIS A 19 15.07 -3.34 0.65
C HIS A 19 13.77 -4.14 0.53
N TRP A 20 12.63 -3.54 0.85
CA TRP A 20 11.34 -4.23 0.77
C TRP A 20 10.96 -4.59 -0.67
N LEU A 21 11.10 -3.67 -1.62
CA LEU A 21 10.78 -3.92 -3.04
C LEU A 21 11.70 -4.96 -3.67
N ASN A 22 12.99 -4.97 -3.32
CA ASN A 22 13.95 -5.97 -3.79
C ASN A 22 13.66 -7.39 -3.28
N GLY A 23 12.74 -7.55 -2.33
CA GLY A 23 12.26 -8.86 -1.86
C GLY A 23 11.29 -9.57 -2.81
N PHE A 24 10.87 -8.93 -3.91
CA PHE A 24 9.84 -9.46 -4.81
C PHE A 24 10.28 -9.47 -6.28
N GLU A 25 9.61 -10.30 -7.08
CA GLU A 25 9.85 -10.38 -8.52
C GLU A 25 9.47 -9.06 -9.22
N PRO A 26 10.15 -8.68 -10.32
CA PRO A 26 9.78 -7.51 -11.10
C PRO A 26 8.31 -7.52 -11.51
N SER A 27 7.66 -6.36 -11.38
CA SER A 27 6.24 -6.18 -11.76
C SER A 27 5.23 -7.05 -10.98
N SER A 28 5.59 -7.52 -9.78
CA SER A 28 4.70 -8.36 -8.94
C SER A 28 3.99 -7.61 -7.80
N VAL A 29 4.47 -6.43 -7.41
CA VAL A 29 3.89 -5.66 -6.29
C VAL A 29 2.72 -4.80 -6.76
N VAL A 30 1.59 -4.93 -6.08
CA VAL A 30 0.41 -4.08 -6.31
C VAL A 30 0.58 -2.76 -5.58
N PHE A 31 0.69 -1.67 -6.32
CA PHE A 31 0.60 -0.32 -5.76
C PHE A 31 -0.83 0.20 -5.89
N CYS A 32 -1.45 0.56 -4.76
CA CYS A 32 -2.82 1.07 -4.69
C CYS A 32 -2.82 2.42 -3.98
N ALA A 33 -3.25 3.49 -4.67
CA ALA A 33 -3.32 4.82 -4.08
C ALA A 33 -4.59 5.54 -4.50
N PHE A 34 -5.23 6.21 -3.54
CA PHE A 34 -6.46 6.99 -3.78
C PHE A 34 -6.21 8.50 -3.77
N GLY A 35 -4.96 8.92 -3.53
CA GLY A 35 -4.56 10.32 -3.43
C GLY A 35 -5.13 11.00 -2.18
N THR A 36 -4.76 12.26 -1.99
CA THR A 36 -5.05 13.00 -0.75
C THR A 36 -6.49 13.50 -0.61
N HIS A 37 -7.28 13.42 -1.69
CA HIS A 37 -8.64 13.96 -1.73
C HIS A 37 -9.73 12.88 -1.69
N CYS A 38 -9.35 11.62 -1.46
CA CYS A 38 -10.27 10.50 -1.37
C CYS A 38 -10.22 9.88 0.02
N PHE A 39 -11.36 9.90 0.70
CA PHE A 39 -11.55 9.34 2.03
C PHE A 39 -12.56 8.20 1.93
N LEU A 40 -12.13 6.99 2.26
CA LEU A 40 -12.97 5.80 2.26
C LEU A 40 -13.88 5.78 3.49
N GLU A 41 -15.06 5.16 3.37
CA GLU A 41 -15.79 4.72 4.56
C GLU A 41 -15.04 3.57 5.25
N LYS A 42 -15.21 3.41 6.57
CA LYS A 42 -14.50 2.36 7.34
C LYS A 42 -14.71 0.96 6.74
N ASP A 43 -15.93 0.63 6.36
CA ASP A 43 -16.24 -0.68 5.76
C ASP A 43 -15.56 -0.86 4.40
N GLN A 44 -15.48 0.20 3.57
CA GLN A 44 -14.79 0.14 2.28
C GLN A 44 -13.27 -0.06 2.47
N PHE A 45 -12.67 0.64 3.44
CA PHE A 45 -11.27 0.45 3.78
C PHE A 45 -11.00 -0.97 4.28
N ARG A 46 -11.89 -1.50 5.13
CA ARG A 46 -11.79 -2.88 5.64
C ARG A 46 -11.84 -3.89 4.50
N GLU A 47 -12.80 -3.77 3.59
CA GLU A 47 -12.93 -4.66 2.44
C GLU A 47 -11.72 -4.55 1.49
N LEU A 48 -11.17 -3.35 1.30
CA LEU A 48 -9.92 -3.16 0.56
C LEU A 48 -8.77 -3.96 1.20
N CYS A 49 -8.57 -3.82 2.52
CA CYS A 49 -7.54 -4.57 3.25
C CYS A 49 -7.74 -6.08 3.12
N LEU A 50 -8.93 -6.59 3.41
CA LEU A 50 -9.23 -8.02 3.35
C LEU A 50 -9.10 -8.58 1.91
N GLY A 51 -9.52 -7.84 0.89
CA GLY A 51 -9.34 -8.25 -0.50
C GLY A 51 -7.87 -8.36 -0.90
N MET A 52 -7.04 -7.42 -0.45
CA MET A 52 -5.59 -7.46 -0.68
C MET A 52 -4.93 -8.60 0.09
N GLU A 53 -5.37 -8.86 1.33
CA GLU A 53 -4.95 -10.03 2.10
C GLU A 53 -5.21 -11.32 1.34
N LEU A 54 -6.44 -11.51 0.85
CA LEU A 54 -6.91 -12.68 0.12
C LEU A 54 -6.22 -12.88 -1.24
N SER A 55 -5.76 -11.80 -1.88
CA SER A 55 -5.05 -11.88 -3.16
C SER A 55 -3.76 -12.71 -3.09
N GLY A 56 -3.15 -12.81 -1.91
CA GLY A 56 -1.84 -13.44 -1.72
C GLY A 56 -0.67 -12.71 -2.37
N LEU A 57 -0.91 -11.60 -3.07
CA LEU A 57 0.13 -10.79 -3.71
C LEU A 57 0.81 -9.85 -2.70
N PRO A 58 2.05 -9.41 -2.98
CA PRO A 58 2.64 -8.30 -2.26
C PRO A 58 1.99 -6.97 -2.66
N PHE A 59 1.77 -6.08 -1.69
CA PHE A 59 1.05 -4.84 -1.94
C PHE A 59 1.54 -3.68 -1.07
N LEU A 60 1.42 -2.47 -1.62
CA LEU A 60 1.59 -1.19 -0.94
C LEU A 60 0.35 -0.33 -1.17
N ILE A 61 -0.37 -0.01 -0.10
CA ILE A 61 -1.59 0.80 -0.13
C ILE A 61 -1.29 2.17 0.51
N ALA A 62 -1.53 3.25 -0.24
CA ALA A 62 -1.41 4.63 0.22
C ALA A 62 -2.80 5.30 0.20
N VAL A 63 -3.38 5.52 1.38
CA VAL A 63 -4.75 6.04 1.52
C VAL A 63 -4.84 7.02 2.67
N MET A 64 -5.73 8.01 2.59
CA MET A 64 -6.05 8.83 3.76
C MET A 64 -6.71 7.98 4.85
N PRO A 65 -6.58 8.34 6.14
CA PRO A 65 -7.36 7.72 7.21
C PRO A 65 -8.85 7.65 6.83
N PRO A 66 -9.50 6.47 6.94
CA PRO A 66 -10.91 6.35 6.57
C PRO A 66 -11.77 7.15 7.54
N ARG A 67 -12.95 7.58 7.06
CA ARG A 67 -13.83 8.50 7.80
C ARG A 67 -14.08 8.04 9.23
N GLY A 68 -13.92 8.95 10.19
CA GLY A 68 -14.13 8.69 11.61
C GLY A 68 -12.99 7.91 12.29
N SER A 69 -11.82 7.80 11.66
CA SER A 69 -10.59 7.27 12.28
C SER A 69 -9.53 8.36 12.27
N SER A 70 -8.69 8.40 13.30
CA SER A 70 -7.62 9.40 13.39
C SER A 70 -6.39 8.99 12.58
N THR A 71 -6.18 7.69 12.40
CA THR A 71 -5.07 7.13 11.64
C THR A 71 -5.55 5.93 10.81
N VAL A 72 -4.72 5.53 9.84
CA VAL A 72 -4.92 4.29 9.08
C VAL A 72 -4.83 3.07 10.00
N GLN A 73 -3.88 3.05 10.94
CA GLN A 73 -3.64 1.92 11.84
C GLN A 73 -4.84 1.63 12.75
N GLU A 74 -5.54 2.66 13.23
CA GLU A 74 -6.76 2.50 14.04
C GLU A 74 -7.88 1.75 13.29
N ALA A 75 -7.91 1.88 11.96
CA ALA A 75 -8.97 1.33 11.13
C ALA A 75 -8.65 -0.06 10.56
N LEU A 76 -7.44 -0.58 10.78
CA LEU A 76 -7.04 -1.88 10.24
C LEU A 76 -7.88 -3.02 10.83
N PRO A 77 -8.18 -4.07 10.04
CA PRO A 77 -8.80 -5.27 10.59
C PRO A 77 -7.94 -5.87 11.70
N GLU A 78 -8.57 -6.42 12.73
CA GLU A 78 -7.85 -7.06 13.84
C GLU A 78 -6.87 -8.12 13.34
N GLY A 79 -5.63 -8.07 13.82
CA GLY A 79 -4.54 -9.00 13.45
C GLY A 79 -4.06 -8.91 11.99
N PHE A 80 -4.53 -7.92 11.22
CA PHE A 80 -4.19 -7.78 9.80
C PHE A 80 -2.68 -7.67 9.56
N GLU A 81 -1.99 -6.83 10.32
CA GLU A 81 -0.56 -6.58 10.15
C GLU A 81 0.28 -7.86 10.26
N GLU A 82 -0.05 -8.74 11.21
CA GLU A 82 0.66 -10.02 11.34
C GLU A 82 0.33 -10.99 10.18
N ARG A 83 -0.90 -10.99 9.66
CA ARG A 83 -1.29 -11.86 8.53
C ARG A 83 -0.68 -11.42 7.19
N VAL A 84 -0.33 -10.15 7.04
CA VAL A 84 0.27 -9.59 5.82
C VAL A 84 1.75 -9.26 6.00
N LYS A 85 2.33 -9.60 7.15
CA LYS A 85 3.72 -9.30 7.50
C LYS A 85 4.68 -9.76 6.42
N GLY A 86 5.57 -8.85 6.02
CA GLY A 86 6.56 -9.10 4.98
C GLY A 86 6.03 -9.07 3.55
N ARG A 87 4.72 -8.95 3.32
CA ARG A 87 4.13 -8.85 1.97
C ARG A 87 3.21 -7.64 1.77
N GLY A 88 2.65 -7.07 2.83
CA GLY A 88 1.68 -5.99 2.75
C GLY A 88 2.08 -4.80 3.61
N ILE A 89 2.00 -3.60 3.03
CA ILE A 89 2.16 -2.32 3.74
C ILE A 89 0.92 -1.46 3.45
N VAL A 90 0.33 -0.90 4.51
CA VAL A 90 -0.77 0.07 4.41
C VAL A 90 -0.33 1.33 5.15
N THR A 91 -0.31 2.45 4.46
CA THR A 91 0.21 3.71 4.98
C THR A 91 -0.66 4.89 4.56
N GLY A 92 -0.55 5.97 5.31
CA GLY A 92 -1.21 7.24 5.04
C GLY A 92 -1.36 8.10 6.28
N GLU A 93 -1.24 9.40 6.06
CA GLU A 93 -1.39 10.46 7.07
C GLU A 93 -2.57 11.36 6.69
#